data_AF-A0A969F0W1-F1
#
_entry.id   AF-A0A969F0W1-F1
#
_cell.length_a   1.000
_cell.length_b   1.000
_cell.length_c   1.000
_cell.angle_alpha   90.00
_cell.angle_beta   90.00
_cell.angle_gamma   90.00
#
_symmetry.space_group_name_H-M   'P 1'
#
loop_
_entity.id
_entity.type
_entity.pdbx_description
1 polymer ?
#
loop_
_entity_poly.entity_id
_entity_poly.type
_entity_poly.pdbx_seq_one_letter_code
_entity_poly.pdbx_strand_id
1 'polypeptide(L)'
;MLTRIAAAHQIDGDRILNESGLDPTFTQFADGRYPFEQLCDAWIRVATELANPAIGLEAGNHYSALDLQALGVAFLSSATLLDALQ
;
A
#
# COMPACT_ATOMS: atom_id res chain seq x y z
N MET A 1 -2.75 -1.15 0.46
CA MET A 1 -2.63 -1.06 -1.01
C MET A 1 -2.03 -2.32 -1.65
N LEU A 2 -0.79 -2.72 -1.34
CA LEU A 2 -0.09 -3.86 -1.97
C LEU A 2 -0.90 -5.17 -1.95
N THR A 3 -1.47 -5.53 -0.80
CA THR A 3 -2.29 -6.74 -0.68
C THR A 3 -3.58 -6.68 -1.49
N ARG A 4 -4.16 -5.49 -1.70
CA ARG A 4 -5.37 -5.31 -2.51
C ARG A 4 -5.10 -5.55 -4.00
N ILE A 5 -3.96 -5.06 -4.51
CA ILE A 5 -3.59 -5.30 -5.90
C ILE A 5 -3.17 -6.77 -6.12
N ALA A 6 -2.44 -7.38 -5.18
CA ALA A 6 -2.12 -8.80 -5.24
C ALA A 6 -3.41 -9.65 -5.29
N ALA A 7 -4.38 -9.36 -4.42
CA ALA A 7 -5.67 -10.04 -4.41
C ALA A 7 -6.46 -9.86 -5.72
N ALA A 8 -6.41 -8.67 -6.35
CA ALA A 8 -7.06 -8.42 -7.65
C ALA A 8 -6.52 -9.33 -8.76
N HIS A 9 -5.25 -9.72 -8.67
CA HIS A 9 -4.59 -10.65 -9.59
C HIS A 9 -4.47 -12.08 -9.07
N GLN A 10 -5.21 -12.44 -8.03
CA GLN A 10 -5.21 -13.79 -7.43
C GLN A 10 -3.82 -14.23 -6.90
N ILE A 11 -2.99 -13.26 -6.53
CA ILE A 11 -1.69 -13.49 -5.89
C ILE A 11 -1.86 -13.39 -4.37
N ASP A 12 -1.20 -14.30 -3.67
CA ASP A 12 -1.11 -14.26 -2.22
C ASP A 12 -0.19 -13.12 -1.76
N GLY A 13 -0.82 -12.00 -1.37
CA GLY A 13 -0.11 -10.82 -0.86
C GLY A 13 0.58 -11.06 0.49
N ASP A 14 0.04 -11.93 1.33
CA ASP A 14 0.61 -12.24 2.64
C ASP A 14 1.88 -13.07 2.49
N ARG A 15 1.90 -14.00 1.52
CA ARG A 15 3.14 -14.70 1.13
C ARG A 15 4.22 -13.72 0.71
N ILE A 16 3.90 -12.75 -0.15
CA ILE A 16 4.90 -11.77 -0.65
C ILE A 16 5.45 -10.91 0.49
N LEU A 17 4.60 -10.47 1.41
CA LEU A 17 5.04 -9.74 2.59
C LEU A 17 6.04 -10.58 3.41
N ASN A 18 5.68 -11.84 3.71
CA ASN A 18 6.55 -12.75 4.46
C ASN A 18 7.90 -13.00 3.76
N GLU A 19 7.91 -13.19 2.44
CA GLU A 19 9.13 -13.39 1.64
C GLU A 19 10.04 -12.15 1.61
N SER A 20 9.47 -10.96 1.81
CA SER A 20 10.22 -9.71 1.98
C SER A 20 10.58 -9.41 3.45
N GLY A 21 10.32 -10.34 4.37
CA GLY A 21 10.59 -10.18 5.80
C GLY A 21 9.60 -9.27 6.53
N LEU A 22 8.45 -8.99 5.92
CA LEU A 22 7.37 -8.20 6.48
C LEU A 22 6.29 -9.11 7.09
N ASP A 23 5.88 -8.81 8.32
CA ASP A 23 4.78 -9.53 8.97
C ASP A 23 3.42 -9.00 8.47
N PRO A 24 2.57 -9.80 7.81
CA PRO A 24 1.25 -9.36 7.33
C PRO A 24 0.35 -8.77 8.42
N THR A 25 0.50 -9.23 9.66
CA THR A 25 -0.29 -8.79 10.80
C THR A 25 0.04 -7.37 11.24
N PHE A 26 1.17 -6.81 10.80
CA PHE A 26 1.58 -5.45 11.16
C PHE A 26 0.60 -4.37 10.69
N THR A 27 -0.18 -4.67 9.65
CA THR A 27 -1.27 -3.81 9.15
C THR A 27 -2.44 -3.64 10.13
N GLN A 28 -2.51 -4.46 11.19
CA GLN A 28 -3.53 -4.37 12.23
C GLN A 28 -3.21 -3.31 13.29
N PHE A 29 -1.96 -2.84 13.35
CA PHE A 29 -1.56 -1.78 14.27
C PHE A 29 -1.75 -0.41 13.64
N ALA A 30 -2.40 0.49 14.38
CA ALA A 30 -2.67 1.86 13.92
C ALA A 30 -1.40 2.68 13.65
N ASP A 31 -0.28 2.34 14.30
CA ASP A 31 1.04 2.93 14.14
C ASP A 31 2.03 2.02 13.38
N GLY A 32 1.59 0.84 12.94
CA GLY A 32 2.40 -0.14 12.24
C GLY A 32 2.88 0.43 10.91
N ARG A 33 4.18 0.75 10.82
CA ARG A 33 4.83 1.15 9.57
C ARG A 33 5.85 0.10 9.19
N TYR A 34 5.73 -0.40 7.96
CA TYR A 34 6.75 -1.25 7.40
C TYR A 34 8.04 -0.45 7.11
N PRO A 35 9.22 -1.05 7.29
CA PRO A 35 10.46 -0.48 6.80
C PRO A 35 10.37 -0.23 5.29
N PHE A 36 10.79 0.97 4.88
CA PHE A 36 10.62 1.43 3.50
C PHE A 36 11.29 0.50 2.47
N GLU A 37 12.53 0.08 2.73
CA GLU A 37 13.30 -0.78 1.82
C GLU A 37 12.62 -2.13 1.59
N GLN A 38 12.19 -2.79 2.67
CA GLN A 38 11.50 -4.08 2.60
C GLN A 38 10.15 -3.98 1.88
N LEU A 39 9.45 -2.85 2.04
CA LEU A 39 8.21 -2.58 1.32
C LEU A 39 8.46 -2.35 -0.18
N CYS A 40 9.54 -1.66 -0.54
CA CYS A 40 9.97 -1.53 -1.94
C CYS A 40 10.29 -2.89 -2.56
N ASP A 41 10.99 -3.75 -1.83
CA ASP A 41 11.30 -5.11 -2.29
C ASP A 41 10.02 -5.93 -2.51
N ALA A 42 9.03 -5.84 -1.60
CA ALA A 42 7.73 -6.46 -1.79
C ALA A 42 7.02 -5.96 -3.05
N TRP A 43 7.07 -4.64 -3.34
CA TRP A 43 6.50 -4.09 -4.58
C TRP A 43 7.21 -4.59 -5.84
N ILE A 44 8.54 -4.69 -5.81
CA ILE A 44 9.31 -5.22 -6.94
C ILE A 44 8.97 -6.69 -7.20
N ARG A 45 8.79 -7.50 -6.15
CA ARG A 45 8.35 -8.89 -6.27
C ARG A 45 6.97 -9.00 -6.92
N VAL A 46 5.98 -8.23 -6.45
CA VAL A 46 4.64 -8.18 -7.07
C VAL A 46 4.74 -7.81 -8.55
N ALA A 47 5.49 -6.76 -8.89
CA ALA A 47 5.67 -6.32 -10.28
C ALA A 47 6.32 -7.41 -11.16
N THR A 48 7.29 -8.15 -10.60
CA THR A 48 8.00 -9.22 -11.28
C THR A 48 7.09 -10.43 -11.51
N GLU A 49 6.36 -10.88 -10.49
CA GLU A 49 5.42 -12.01 -10.60
C GLU A 49 4.29 -11.72 -11.60
N LEU A 50 3.83 -10.46 -11.66
CA LEU A 50 2.78 -10.05 -12.60
C LEU A 50 3.26 -9.76 -14.02
N ALA A 51 4.59 -9.79 -14.24
CA ALA A 51 5.21 -9.32 -15.47
C ALA A 51 4.67 -7.95 -15.94
N ASN A 52 4.28 -7.09 -14.99
CA ASN A 52 3.64 -5.81 -15.24
C ASN A 52 4.52 -4.67 -14.70
N PRO A 53 5.37 -4.06 -15.56
CA PRO A 53 6.22 -2.94 -15.14
C PRO A 53 5.41 -1.66 -14.86
N ALA A 54 4.15 -1.59 -15.31
CA ALA A 54 3.27 -0.44 -15.11
C ALA A 54 2.35 -0.58 -13.89
N ILE A 55 2.62 -1.55 -13.01
CA ILE A 55 1.76 -1.85 -11.86
C ILE A 55 1.52 -0.68 -10.91
N GLY A 56 2.44 0.30 -10.88
CA GLY A 56 2.25 1.54 -10.10
C GLY A 56 1.05 2.37 -10.56
N LEU A 57 0.72 2.36 -11.85
CA LEU A 57 -0.47 3.04 -12.37
C LEU A 57 -1.75 2.33 -11.92
N GLU A 58 -1.74 1.00 -11.94
CA GLU A 58 -2.86 0.19 -11.48
C GLU A 58 -3.05 0.28 -9.97
N ALA A 59 -1.95 0.35 -9.21
CA ALA A 59 -1.98 0.52 -7.76
C ALA A 59 -2.77 1.78 -7.34
N GLY A 60 -2.73 2.83 -8.15
CA GLY A 60 -3.54 4.05 -7.94
C GLY A 60 -5.05 3.78 -7.90
N ASN A 61 -5.55 2.75 -8.60
CA ASN A 61 -6.98 2.37 -8.55
C ASN A 61 -7.37 1.65 -7.24
N HIS A 62 -6.39 1.14 -6.50
CA HIS A 62 -6.57 0.44 -5.22
C HIS A 62 -6.17 1.27 -4.01
N TYR A 63 -5.70 2.49 -4.26
CA TYR A 63 -5.35 3.48 -3.25
C TYR A 63 -6.60 4.07 -2.61
N SER A 64 -6.60 4.15 -1.28
CA SER A 64 -7.57 4.91 -0.51
C SER A 64 -6.84 6.00 0.27
N ALA A 65 -7.46 7.16 0.44
CA ALA A 65 -6.91 8.20 1.32
C ALA A 65 -6.63 7.66 2.74
N LEU A 66 -7.42 6.69 3.22
CA LEU A 66 -7.21 6.06 4.53
C LEU A 66 -5.92 5.23 4.61
N ASP A 67 -5.32 4.85 3.49
CA ASP A 67 -4.01 4.19 3.48
C ASP A 67 -2.90 5.13 4.00
N LEU A 68 -3.16 6.45 4.08
CA LEU A 68 -2.28 7.44 4.72
C LEU A 68 -2.56 7.65 6.22
N GLN A 69 -3.40 6.82 6.85
CA GLN A 69 -3.73 6.89 8.27
C GLN A 69 -4.25 8.29 8.68
N ALA A 70 -3.67 8.89 9.72
CA ALA A 70 -4.06 10.20 10.24
C ALA A 70 -3.97 11.31 9.19
N LEU A 71 -2.99 11.25 8.28
CA LEU A 71 -2.88 12.22 7.18
C LEU A 71 -4.08 12.10 6.22
N GLY A 72 -4.50 10.87 5.93
CA GLY A 72 -5.70 10.60 5.14
C GLY A 72 -6.97 11.16 5.76
N VAL A 73 -7.13 10.95 7.07
CA VAL A 73 -8.28 11.48 7.82
C VAL A 73 -8.26 13.00 7.84
N ALA A 74 -7.10 13.62 8.11
CA ALA A 74 -6.94 15.06 8.08
C ALA A 74 -7.37 15.63 6.71
N PHE A 75 -6.82 15.07 5.62
CA PHE A 75 -7.15 15.45 4.24
C PHE A 75 -8.65 15.33 3.94
N LEU A 76 -9.28 14.22 4.33
CA LEU A 76 -10.72 13.99 4.11
C LEU A 76 -11.62 14.89 4.97
N SER A 77 -11.12 15.35 6.12
CA SER A 77 -11.85 16.23 7.04
C SER A 77 -11.67 17.72 6.75
N SER A 78 -10.81 18.07 5.81
CA SER A 78 -10.53 19.47 5.45
C SER A 78 -11.78 20.18 4.95
N ALA A 79 -12.02 21.39 5.46
CA ALA A 79 -13.18 22.19 5.11
C ALA A 79 -13.08 22.75 3.68
N THR A 80 -11.85 23.01 3.22
CA THR A 80 -11.57 23.51 1.88
C THR A 80 -10.45 22.71 1.21
N LEU A 81 -10.38 22.79 -0.11
CA LEU A 81 -9.27 22.21 -0.88
C LEU A 81 -7.93 22.85 -0.49
N LEU A 82 -7.92 24.14 -0.11
CA LEU A 82 -6.71 24.82 0.34
C LEU A 82 -6.19 24.17 1.63
N ASP A 83 -7.07 23.93 2.60
CA ASP A 83 -6.71 23.27 3.87
C ASP A 83 -6.22 21.84 3.65
N ALA A 84 -6.65 21.18 2.58
CA ALA A 84 -6.21 19.82 2.25
C ALA A 84 -4.80 19.75 1.63
N LEU A 85 -4.28 20.87 1.12
CA LEU A 85 -3.01 20.92 0.37
C LEU A 85 -1.88 21.68 1.10
N GLN A 86 -2.15 22.24 2.29
CA GLN A 86 -1.19 22.94 3.15
C GLN A 86 -0.64 22.04 4.25
#